data_AF-A0A2V9PB19-F1
#
_entry.id   AF-A0A2V9PB19-F1
#
_cell.length_a   1.000
_cell.length_b   1.000
_cell.length_c   1.000
_cell.angle_alpha   90.00
_cell.angle_beta   90.00
_cell.angle_gamma   90.00
#
_symmetry.space_group_name_H-M   'P 1'
#
loop_
_entity.id
_entity.type
_entity.pdbx_description
1 polymer ?
#
loop_
_entity_poly.entity_id
_entity_poly.type
_entity_poly.pdbx_seq_one_letter_code
_entity_poly.pdbx_strand_id
1 'polypeptide(L)' 'LTDANAALFDPGHNFRGCIPGIHEILRRQGLLQGRWCLDPHEDLSRGQSEEIDRVCRSYPHLADDAFVQEHLDEWLS' A
#
# COMPACT_ATOMS: atom_id res chain seq x y z
N LEU A 1 12.34 -3.72 6.95
CA LEU A 1 12.31 -2.68 5.90
C LEU A 1 12.34 -3.28 4.49
N THR A 2 13.41 -3.97 4.06
CA THR A 2 13.50 -4.56 2.72
C THR A 2 12.36 -5.52 2.36
N ASP A 3 11.91 -6.34 3.31
CA ASP A 3 10.77 -7.26 3.12
C ASP A 3 9.44 -6.51 2.88
N ALA A 4 9.15 -5.50 3.72
CA ALA A 4 7.98 -4.63 3.54
C ALA A 4 8.02 -3.90 2.20
N ASN A 5 9.19 -3.37 1.82
CA ASN A 5 9.39 -2.73 0.52
C ASN A 5 9.17 -3.71 -0.64
N ALA A 6 9.55 -4.98 -0.49
CA ALA A 6 9.32 -5.99 -1.53
C ALA A 6 7.82 -6.30 -1.70
N ALA A 7 7.05 -6.37 -0.62
CA ALA A 7 5.59 -6.56 -0.71
C ALA A 7 4.89 -5.37 -1.39
N LEU A 8 5.36 -4.14 -1.12
CA LEU A 8 4.77 -2.91 -1.66
C LEU A 8 5.16 -2.65 -3.11
N PHE A 9 6.46 -2.71 -3.43
CA PHE A 9 6.98 -2.34 -4.74
C PHE A 9 7.03 -3.50 -5.74
N ASP A 10 6.74 -4.72 -5.30
CA ASP A 10 6.55 -5.88 -6.17
C ASP A 10 7.72 -6.25 -7.11
N PRO A 11 8.99 -6.23 -6.65
CA PRO A 11 10.13 -6.57 -7.50
C PRO A 11 10.05 -8.01 -8.03
N GLY A 12 9.36 -8.92 -7.32
CA GLY A 12 9.16 -10.31 -7.75
C GLY A 12 8.29 -10.46 -9.02
N HIS A 13 7.52 -9.43 -9.38
CA HIS A 13 6.74 -9.40 -10.62
C HIS A 13 7.13 -8.23 -11.52
N ASN A 14 8.41 -7.86 -11.55
CA ASN A 14 8.94 -6.76 -12.35
C ASN A 14 8.26 -5.42 -12.07
N PHE A 15 7.94 -5.14 -10.80
CA PHE A 15 7.31 -3.90 -10.34
C PHE A 15 5.91 -3.64 -10.90
N ARG A 16 5.25 -4.64 -11.49
CA ARG A 16 3.88 -4.51 -12.03
C ARG A 16 2.88 -4.04 -10.98
N GLY A 17 3.04 -4.49 -9.73
CA GLY A 17 2.19 -4.14 -8.62
C GLY A 17 2.65 -2.93 -7.80
N CYS A 18 3.66 -2.18 -8.26
CA CYS A 18 4.28 -1.12 -7.47
C CYS A 18 3.31 0.02 -7.15
N ILE A 19 2.69 0.62 -8.18
CA ILE A 19 1.72 1.70 -8.01
C ILE A 19 0.48 1.23 -7.26
N PRO A 20 -0.22 0.14 -7.66
CA PRO A 20 -1.39 -0.33 -6.92
C PRO A 20 -1.04 -0.82 -5.50
N GLY A 21 0.19 -1.26 -5.24
CA GLY A 21 0.72 -1.62 -3.92
C GLY A 21 0.82 -0.43 -2.98
N ILE A 22 1.36 0.70 -3.47
CA ILE A 22 1.37 1.96 -2.72
C ILE A 22 -0.06 2.46 -2.50
N HIS A 23 -0.89 2.45 -3.55
CA HIS A 23 -2.27 2.89 -3.44
C HIS A 23 -3.07 2.05 -2.44
N GLU A 24 -2.78 0.76 -2.32
CA GLU A 24 -3.45 -0.09 -1.33
C GLU A 24 -3.14 0.33 0.11
N ILE A 25 -1.91 0.75 0.43
CA ILE A 25 -1.59 1.31 1.75
C ILE A 25 -2.30 2.65 1.96
N LEU A 26 -2.23 3.56 1.00
CA LEU A 26 -2.90 4.86 1.09
C LEU A 26 -4.42 4.70 1.23
N ARG A 27 -4.99 3.70 0.57
CA ARG A 27 -6.41 3.35 0.70
C ARG A 27 -6.74 2.83 2.09
N ARG A 28 -5.91 1.97 2.68
CA ARG A 28 -6.08 1.49 4.07
C ARG A 28 -5.97 2.64 5.08
N GLN A 29 -5.15 3.64 4.78
CA GLN A 29 -4.98 4.84 5.60
C GLN A 29 -6.10 5.88 5.41
N GLY A 30 -7.01 5.68 4.44
CA GLY A 30 -8.11 6.61 4.15
C GLY A 30 -7.73 7.78 3.24
N LEU A 31 -6.48 7.87 2.79
CA LEU A 31 -5.99 8.91 1.88
C LEU A 31 -6.48 8.72 0.44
N LEU A 32 -6.78 7.47 0.05
CA LEU A 32 -7.40 7.13 -1.23
C LEU A 32 -8.68 6.32 -1.03
N GLN A 33 -9.65 6.51 -1.93
CA GLN A 33 -10.89 5.73 -1.91
C GLN A 33 -10.75 4.35 -2.58
N GLY A 34 -9.68 4.15 -3.35
CA GLY A 34 -9.42 2.91 -4.06
C GLY A 34 -7.99 2.86 -4.56
N ARG A 35 -7.61 1.71 -5.12
CA ARG A 35 -6.27 1.44 -5.65
C ARG A 35 -6.15 1.63 -7.16
N TRP A 36 -7.01 2.50 -7.73
CA TRP A 36 -7.09 2.71 -9.17
C TRP A 36 -5.83 3.37 -9.72
N CYS A 37 -5.41 2.93 -10.90
CA CYS A 37 -4.30 3.49 -11.65
C CYS A 37 -4.79 4.18 -12.92
N LEU A 38 -3.90 4.94 -13.59
CA LEU A 38 -4.20 5.57 -14.87
C LEU A 38 -4.48 4.53 -15.97
N ASP A 39 -3.73 3.42 -15.97
CA ASP A 39 -4.06 2.24 -16.74
C ASP A 39 -5.11 1.41 -15.97
N PRO A 40 -6.33 1.22 -16.49
CA PRO A 40 -7.38 0.44 -15.82
C PRO A 40 -7.05 -1.06 -15.70
N HIS A 41 -6.03 -1.54 -16.41
CA HIS A 41 -5.55 -2.92 -16.32
C HIS A 41 -4.38 -3.10 -15.34
N GLU A 42 -3.81 -2.00 -14.83
CA GLU A 42 -2.79 -2.05 -13.80
C GLU A 42 -3.45 -2.34 -12.44
N ASP A 43 -3.01 -3.43 -11.83
CA ASP A 43 -3.54 -3.90 -10.56
C ASP A 43 -2.46 -4.71 -9.80
N LEU A 44 -2.70 -4.98 -8.51
CA LEU A 44 -1.83 -5.81 -7.68
C LEU A 44 -1.51 -7.13 -8.39
N SER A 45 -0.26 -7.55 -8.29
CA SER A 45 0.14 -8.87 -8.74
C SER A 45 -0.52 -9.96 -7.88
N ARG A 46 -0.64 -11.16 -8.45
CA ARG A 46 -1.22 -12.30 -7.74
C ARG A 46 -0.47 -12.56 -6.44
N GLY A 47 -1.17 -12.59 -5.32
CA GLY A 47 -0.59 -12.84 -3.99
C GLY A 47 -0.03 -11.60 -3.29
N GLN A 48 0.02 -10.45 -3.97
CA GLN A 48 0.64 -9.24 -3.41
C GLN A 48 -0.19 -8.65 -2.27
N SER A 49 -1.52 -8.70 -2.34
CA SER A 49 -2.38 -8.23 -1.25
C SER A 49 -2.14 -9.02 0.04
N GLU A 50 -1.95 -10.33 -0.07
CA GLU A 50 -1.65 -11.21 1.06
C GLU A 50 -0.26 -10.93 1.63
N GLU A 51 0.72 -10.60 0.78
CA GLU A 51 2.04 -10.19 1.23
C GLU A 51 2.02 -8.82 1.92
N ILE A 52 1.25 -7.85 1.41
CA ILE A 52 1.03 -6.56 2.07
C ILE A 52 0.41 -6.79 3.46
N ASP A 53 -0.62 -7.62 3.55
CA ASP A 53 -1.23 -8.03 4.82
C ASP A 53 -0.21 -8.65 5.77
N ARG A 54 0.65 -9.54 5.28
CA ARG A 54 1.69 -10.21 6.07
C ARG A 54 2.67 -9.21 6.65
N VAL A 55 3.19 -8.29 5.83
CA VAL A 55 4.22 -7.33 6.29
C VAL A 55 3.65 -6.28 7.23
N CYS A 56 2.42 -5.82 7.02
CA CYS A 56 1.74 -4.92 7.96
C CYS A 56 1.58 -5.57 9.36
N ARG A 57 1.22 -6.86 9.40
CA ARG A 57 1.11 -7.60 10.67
C ARG A 57 2.46 -7.93 11.30
N SER A 58 3.47 -8.22 10.47
CA SER A 58 4.81 -8.60 10.94
C SER A 58 5.63 -7.42 11.44
N TYR A 59 5.39 -6.23 10.87
CA TYR A 59 6.15 -5.03 11.15
C TYR A 59 5.24 -3.82 11.46
N PRO A 60 4.40 -3.89 12.51
CA PRO A 60 3.46 -2.81 12.84
C PRO A 60 4.17 -1.48 13.17
N HIS A 61 5.43 -1.54 13.59
CA HIS A 61 6.26 -0.37 13.88
C HIS A 61 6.82 0.35 12.63
N LEU A 62 6.61 -0.20 11.43
CA LEU A 62 6.98 0.45 10.16
C LEU A 62 5.81 1.23 9.54
N ALA A 63 4.60 1.12 10.10
CA ALA A 63 3.44 1.84 9.64
C ALA A 63 3.23 3.11 10.47
N ASP A 64 2.98 4.24 9.80
CA ASP A 64 2.69 5.53 10.42
C ASP A 64 1.18 5.76 10.62
N ASP A 65 0.39 4.68 10.69
CA ASP A 65 -1.08 4.74 10.63
C ASP A 65 -1.68 5.65 11.70
N ALA A 66 -1.16 5.65 12.93
CA ALA A 66 -1.66 6.52 14.00
C ALA A 66 -1.44 8.01 13.68
N PHE A 67 -0.27 8.36 13.14
CA PHE A 67 0.05 9.73 12.73
C PHE A 67 -0.82 10.15 11.55
N VAL A 68 -0.99 9.29 10.54
CA VAL A 68 -1.85 9.58 9.40
C VAL A 68 -3.30 9.79 9.83
N GLN A 69 -3.83 8.96 10.74
CA GLN A 69 -5.20 9.11 11.24
C GLN A 69 -5.41 10.42 12.02
N GLU A 70 -4.40 10.89 12.78
CA GLU A 70 -4.48 12.15 13.52
C GLU A 70 -4.63 13.39 12.61
N HIS A 71 -4.06 13.34 11.41
CA HIS A 71 -4.01 14.47 10.48
C HIS A 71 -4.90 14.31 9.23
N LEU A 72 -5.62 13.18 9.10
CA LEU A 72 -6.35 12.84 7.87
C LEU A 72 -7.40 13.91 7.52
N ASP A 73 -8.17 14.36 8.50
CA ASP A 73 -9.23 15.37 8.31
C ASP A 73 -8.64 16.73 7.90
N GLU A 74 -7.47 17.09 8.42
CA GLU A 74 -6.77 18.33 8.07
C GLU A 74 -6.30 18.32 6.61
N TRP A 75 -5.80 17.19 6.12
CA TRP A 75 -5.30 17.08 4.74
C TRP A 75 -6.40 16.96 3.69
N LEU A 76 -7.59 16.50 4.07
CA LEU A 76 -8.72 16.30 3.15
C LEU A 76 -9.77 17.42 3.19
N SER A 77 -9.55 18.48 3.97
CA SER A 77 -10.44 19.65 4.08
C SER A 77 -10.30 20.65 2.93
#